data_AF-A0A844FS07-F1
#
_entry.id   AF-A0A844FS07-F1
#
_cell.length_a   1.000
_cell.length_b   1.000
_cell.length_c   1.000
_cell.angle_alpha   90.00
_cell.angle_beta   90.00
_cell.angle_gamma   90.00
#
_symmetry.space_group_name_H-M   'P 1'
#
loop_
_entity.id
_entity.type
_entity.pdbx_description
1 polymer ?
#
loop_
_entity_poly.entity_id
_entity_poly.type
_entity_poly.pdbx_seq_one_letter_code
_entity_poly.pdbx_strand_id
1 'polypeptide(L)'
;MPELPEVETVRRTLKNFILHQEIESVEIRYQKIIDGDVALFKQALTHQHIIDIDRYGKYLIFILDDYAFISHLRMEGKYNIKPTGTPYNKHDHVIFHLGNGNDLRYNDTRKFGRMMLVDKDNYRHLPPLSKLGQEPQNAQFEDIYEKIHRSSLPIKTLLLDQSILTGIGNIYANEICFRMRMDPRTRGKRLSKKRVQELIDISKEVLDEAIAQGGTTIHSFDANGIHGLFQVQLDVHEQKTCSICGSDIKKITLNGRGTYYCPVCQKRRY
;
A
#
# COMPACT_ATOMS: atom_id res chain seq x y z
N MET A 1 4.27 3.97 6.28
CA MET A 1 4.26 2.88 5.28
C MET A 1 3.05 3.13 4.42
N PRO A 2 3.20 3.48 3.13
CA PRO A 2 2.08 3.51 2.21
C PRO A 2 1.25 2.22 2.27
N GLU A 3 -0.05 2.39 2.48
CA GLU A 3 -1.04 1.32 2.39
C GLU A 3 -1.75 1.45 1.04
N LEU A 4 -2.80 0.66 0.80
CA LEU A 4 -3.44 0.64 -0.52
C LEU A 4 -3.88 2.02 -1.02
N PRO A 5 -4.55 2.88 -0.22
CA PRO A 5 -4.99 4.19 -0.66
C PRO A 5 -3.84 5.10 -1.11
N GLU A 6 -2.72 5.15 -0.37
CA GLU A 6 -1.59 5.99 -0.78
C GLU A 6 -0.91 5.45 -2.03
N VAL A 7 -0.81 4.12 -2.18
CA VAL A 7 -0.25 3.52 -3.40
C VAL A 7 -1.16 3.80 -4.60
N GLU A 8 -2.48 3.79 -4.43
CA GLU A 8 -3.44 4.17 -5.48
C GLU A 8 -3.31 5.65 -5.86
N THR A 9 -3.12 6.55 -4.89
CA THR A 9 -2.85 7.97 -5.15
C THR A 9 -1.57 8.15 -5.96
N VAL A 10 -0.48 7.46 -5.58
CA VAL A 10 0.79 7.49 -6.33
C VAL A 10 0.57 6.97 -7.74
N ARG A 11 -0.14 5.85 -7.93
CA ARG A 11 -0.45 5.28 -9.24
C ARG A 11 -1.18 6.28 -10.13
N ARG A 12 -2.31 6.83 -9.66
CA ARG A 12 -3.11 7.82 -10.41
C ARG A 12 -2.29 9.03 -10.79
N THR A 13 -1.46 9.50 -9.86
CA THR A 13 -0.61 10.67 -10.10
C THR A 13 0.44 10.38 -11.15
N LEU A 14 1.19 9.28 -11.03
CA LEU A 14 2.18 8.88 -12.01
C LEU A 14 1.56 8.74 -13.40
N LYS A 15 0.38 8.13 -13.53
CA LYS A 15 -0.29 7.97 -14.83
C LYS A 15 -0.53 9.30 -15.54
N ASN A 16 -0.76 10.39 -14.82
CA ASN A 16 -0.97 11.71 -15.42
C ASN A 16 0.31 12.35 -15.97
N PHE A 17 1.50 11.89 -15.56
CA PHE A 17 2.77 12.55 -15.90
C PHE A 17 3.71 11.73 -16.77
N ILE A 18 3.67 10.39 -16.68
CA ILE A 18 4.72 9.55 -17.28
C ILE A 18 4.20 8.49 -18.26
N LEU A 19 2.89 8.40 -18.51
CA LEU A 19 2.39 7.50 -19.54
C LEU A 19 2.93 7.89 -20.92
N HIS A 20 3.19 6.86 -21.72
CA HIS A 20 3.74 6.92 -23.06
C HIS A 20 5.14 7.56 -23.16
N GLN A 21 5.79 7.81 -22.03
CA GLN A 21 7.19 8.25 -22.02
C GLN A 21 8.10 7.06 -22.24
N GLU A 22 9.07 7.22 -23.15
CA GLU A 22 10.18 6.28 -23.31
C GLU A 22 11.13 6.39 -22.12
N ILE A 23 11.57 5.26 -21.59
CA ILE A 23 12.69 5.16 -20.63
C ILE A 23 13.97 5.10 -21.45
N GLU A 24 14.61 6.25 -21.69
CA GLU A 24 15.86 6.33 -22.47
C GLU A 24 16.99 5.53 -21.82
N SER A 25 17.07 5.55 -20.48
CA SER A 25 18.02 4.77 -19.72
C SER A 25 17.66 4.67 -18.24
N VAL A 26 18.25 3.69 -17.56
CA VAL A 26 18.05 3.47 -16.11
C VAL A 26 19.38 3.57 -15.37
N GLU A 27 19.47 4.41 -14.34
CA GLU A 27 20.59 4.48 -13.42
C GLU A 27 20.22 3.85 -12.06
N ILE A 28 21.05 2.92 -11.57
CA ILE A 28 20.83 2.23 -10.30
C ILE A 28 22.00 2.52 -9.37
N ARG A 29 21.75 3.43 -8.42
CA ARG A 29 22.73 3.89 -7.42
C ARG A 29 22.75 3.01 -6.18
N TYR A 30 21.70 2.23 -5.93
CA TYR A 30 21.66 1.23 -4.87
C TYR A 30 21.04 -0.09 -5.35
N GLN A 31 21.92 -1.01 -5.76
CA GLN A 31 21.56 -2.27 -6.41
C GLN A 31 20.64 -3.19 -5.60
N LYS A 32 20.72 -3.17 -4.25
CA LYS A 32 19.91 -4.05 -3.39
C LYS A 32 18.40 -3.72 -3.37
N ILE A 33 17.97 -2.65 -4.05
CA ILE A 33 16.54 -2.41 -4.33
C ILE A 33 16.04 -3.36 -5.41
N ILE A 34 16.88 -3.75 -6.36
CA ILE A 34 16.49 -4.71 -7.39
C ILE A 34 16.53 -6.12 -6.79
N ASP A 35 15.39 -6.79 -6.86
CA ASP A 35 15.22 -8.19 -6.50
C ASP A 35 15.34 -9.02 -7.78
N GLY A 36 16.57 -9.40 -8.11
CA GLY A 36 16.92 -10.08 -9.37
C GLY A 36 18.23 -9.56 -9.97
N ASP A 37 18.41 -9.80 -11.27
CA ASP A 37 19.59 -9.35 -12.02
C ASP A 37 19.46 -7.86 -12.39
N VAL A 38 20.40 -7.05 -11.88
CA VAL A 38 20.46 -5.60 -12.09
C VAL A 38 20.76 -5.24 -13.55
N ALA A 39 21.64 -5.99 -14.22
CA ALA A 39 22.00 -5.72 -15.60
C ALA A 39 20.82 -6.04 -16.53
N LEU A 40 20.16 -7.18 -16.31
CA LEU A 40 18.94 -7.54 -17.04
C LEU A 40 17.82 -6.52 -16.80
N PHE A 41 17.63 -6.08 -15.55
CA PHE A 41 16.62 -5.05 -15.22
C PHE A 41 16.88 -3.76 -16.02
N LYS A 42 18.12 -3.26 -16.07
CA LYS A 42 18.45 -2.06 -16.86
C LYS A 42 18.23 -2.29 -18.35
N GLN A 43 18.75 -3.39 -18.87
CA GLN A 43 18.69 -3.70 -20.30
C GLN A 43 17.24 -3.84 -20.76
N ALA A 44 16.42 -4.59 -20.02
CA ALA A 44 15.02 -4.80 -20.36
C ALA A 44 14.25 -3.49 -20.40
N LEU A 45 14.47 -2.58 -19.44
CA LEU A 45 13.69 -1.34 -19.32
C LEU A 45 14.13 -0.22 -20.28
N THR A 46 15.36 -0.24 -20.77
CA THR A 46 15.89 0.81 -21.65
C THR A 46 15.19 0.76 -23.02
N HIS A 47 14.82 1.92 -23.55
CA HIS A 47 14.09 2.12 -24.81
C HIS A 47 12.66 1.56 -24.84
N GLN A 48 12.07 1.28 -23.67
CA GLN A 48 10.66 0.93 -23.58
C GLN A 48 9.80 2.11 -23.15
N HIS A 49 8.56 2.13 -23.61
CA HIS A 49 7.54 3.09 -23.23
C HIS A 49 6.74 2.59 -22.03
N ILE A 50 6.36 3.52 -21.15
CA ILE A 50 5.44 3.22 -20.04
C ILE A 50 4.01 3.22 -20.57
N ILE A 51 3.46 2.03 -20.83
CA ILE A 51 2.12 1.84 -21.41
C ILE A 51 1.03 2.01 -20.37
N ASP A 52 1.23 1.43 -19.18
CA ASP A 52 0.28 1.55 -18.10
C ASP A 52 0.95 1.45 -16.71
N ILE A 53 0.21 1.84 -15.68
CA ILE A 53 0.57 1.62 -14.28
C ILE A 53 -0.63 1.01 -13.55
N ASP A 54 -0.49 -0.28 -13.23
CA ASP A 54 -1.44 -1.07 -12.44
C ASP A 54 -1.04 -1.03 -10.95
N ARG A 55 -1.93 -1.48 -10.07
CA ARG A 55 -1.68 -1.68 -8.65
C ARG A 55 -2.39 -2.93 -8.16
N TYR A 56 -1.69 -3.69 -7.33
CA TYR A 56 -2.32 -4.77 -6.57
C TYR A 56 -1.83 -4.76 -5.12
N GLY A 57 -2.77 -4.64 -4.18
CA GLY A 57 -2.49 -4.35 -2.78
C GLY A 57 -1.64 -3.08 -2.64
N LYS A 58 -0.42 -3.24 -2.12
CA LYS A 58 0.56 -2.16 -1.87
C LYS A 58 1.70 -2.13 -2.90
N TYR A 59 1.52 -2.80 -4.02
CA TYR A 59 2.49 -2.88 -5.11
C TYR A 59 2.02 -2.03 -6.29
N LEU A 60 2.93 -1.24 -6.86
CA LEU A 60 2.78 -0.63 -8.19
C LEU A 60 3.32 -1.61 -9.23
N ILE A 61 2.70 -1.67 -10.39
CA ILE A 61 3.17 -2.45 -11.53
C ILE A 61 3.25 -1.51 -12.73
N PHE A 62 4.47 -1.24 -13.19
CA PHE A 62 4.70 -0.45 -14.39
C PHE A 62 4.71 -1.42 -15.57
N ILE A 63 3.74 -1.27 -16.47
CA ILE A 63 3.58 -2.08 -17.65
C ILE A 63 4.23 -1.32 -18.80
N LEU A 64 5.19 -1.96 -19.46
CA LEU A 64 5.94 -1.40 -20.57
C LEU A 64 5.55 -2.09 -21.89
N ASP A 65 6.26 -1.80 -22.97
CA ASP A 65 6.03 -2.40 -24.28
C ASP A 65 6.08 -3.93 -24.24
N ASP A 66 7.19 -4.51 -23.75
CA ASP A 66 7.50 -5.94 -23.74
C ASP A 66 7.58 -6.52 -22.34
N TYR A 67 7.87 -5.70 -21.33
CA TYR A 67 8.09 -6.14 -19.95
C TYR A 67 7.19 -5.40 -18.97
N ALA A 68 7.13 -5.88 -17.74
CA ALA A 68 6.63 -5.10 -16.62
C ALA A 68 7.64 -5.13 -15.47
N PHE A 69 7.55 -4.17 -14.56
CA PHE A 69 8.24 -4.28 -13.28
C PHE A 69 7.33 -3.92 -12.12
N ILE A 70 7.47 -4.71 -11.05
CA ILE A 70 6.78 -4.49 -9.78
C ILE A 70 7.63 -3.57 -8.92
N SER A 71 7.00 -2.61 -8.26
CA SER A 71 7.63 -1.72 -7.28
C SER A 71 6.85 -1.70 -5.98
N HIS A 72 7.53 -1.91 -4.85
CA HIS A 72 6.94 -1.82 -3.52
C HIS A 72 7.63 -0.72 -2.71
N LEU A 73 6.90 0.35 -2.37
CA LEU A 73 7.40 1.54 -1.67
C LEU A 73 7.87 1.26 -0.23
N ARG A 74 7.35 0.19 0.40
CA ARG A 74 7.64 -0.19 1.79
C ARG A 74 7.35 0.96 2.74
N MET A 75 8.30 1.41 3.54
CA MET A 75 8.02 2.32 4.65
C MET A 75 7.99 3.78 4.21
N GLU A 76 8.99 4.20 3.45
CA GLU A 76 9.31 5.61 3.11
C GLU A 76 9.69 5.79 1.63
N GLY A 77 9.56 4.74 0.82
CA GLY A 77 9.76 4.84 -0.62
C GLY A 77 8.80 5.84 -1.25
N LYS A 78 9.34 6.63 -2.17
CA LYS A 78 8.59 7.65 -2.89
C LYS A 78 9.11 7.86 -4.30
N TYR A 79 8.22 8.29 -5.19
CA TYR A 79 8.59 8.68 -6.54
C TYR A 79 8.60 10.19 -6.67
N ASN A 80 9.58 10.72 -7.39
CA ASN A 80 9.68 12.14 -7.72
C ASN A 80 9.90 12.27 -9.21
N ILE A 81 9.27 13.27 -9.83
CA ILE A 81 9.58 13.67 -11.20
C ILE A 81 10.38 14.96 -11.13
N LYS A 82 11.55 14.99 -11.77
CA LYS A 82 12.46 16.14 -11.76
C LYS A 82 13.01 16.37 -13.16
N PRO A 83 13.25 17.62 -13.59
CA PRO A 83 13.96 17.87 -14.84
C PRO A 83 15.32 17.17 -14.84
N THR A 84 15.69 16.58 -15.97
CA THR A 84 16.99 15.93 -16.13
C THR A 84 18.13 16.93 -15.88
N GLY A 85 19.19 16.48 -15.21
CA GLY A 85 20.29 17.36 -14.74
C GLY A 85 20.06 18.00 -13.37
N THR A 86 18.85 17.91 -12.78
CA THR A 86 18.63 18.32 -11.38
C THR A 86 19.55 17.51 -10.46
N PRO A 87 20.33 18.12 -9.54
CA PRO A 87 21.22 17.37 -8.65
C PRO A 87 20.51 16.25 -7.89
N TYR A 88 21.16 15.10 -7.78
CA TYR A 88 20.59 13.96 -7.08
C TYR A 88 20.66 14.12 -5.56
N ASN A 89 19.61 13.68 -4.87
CA ASN A 89 19.68 13.46 -3.43
C ASN A 89 20.49 12.18 -3.14
N LYS A 90 21.10 12.09 -1.95
CA LYS A 90 21.78 10.85 -1.47
C LYS A 90 20.84 9.64 -1.34
N HIS A 91 19.53 9.89 -1.31
CA HIS A 91 18.49 8.88 -1.20
C HIS A 91 17.78 8.57 -2.52
N ASP A 92 18.16 9.22 -3.63
CA ASP A 92 17.69 8.85 -4.97
C ASP A 92 18.49 7.61 -5.43
N HIS A 93 17.81 6.47 -5.49
CA HIS A 93 18.49 5.17 -5.65
C HIS A 93 18.28 4.50 -7.00
N VAL A 94 17.13 4.73 -7.64
CA VAL A 94 16.83 4.27 -8.99
C VAL A 94 16.29 5.46 -9.77
N ILE A 95 16.88 5.73 -10.91
CA ILE A 95 16.54 6.86 -11.77
C ILE A 95 16.19 6.31 -13.14
N PHE A 96 15.01 6.63 -13.63
CA PHE A 96 14.58 6.35 -15.00
C PHE A 96 14.63 7.69 -15.75
N HIS A 97 15.54 7.81 -16.71
CA HIS A 97 15.63 8.97 -17.59
C HIS A 97 14.54 8.84 -18.66
N LEU A 98 13.65 9.81 -18.74
CA LEU A 98 12.49 9.77 -19.64
C LEU A 98 12.72 10.69 -20.85
N GLY A 99 12.18 10.29 -22.01
CA GLY A 99 12.33 11.01 -23.28
C GLY A 99 11.74 12.43 -23.33
N ASN A 100 11.01 12.87 -22.31
CA ASN A 100 10.51 14.25 -22.19
C ASN A 100 11.45 15.19 -21.40
N GLY A 101 12.69 14.80 -21.17
CA GLY A 101 13.67 15.61 -20.42
C GLY A 101 13.40 15.66 -18.91
N ASN A 102 12.65 14.69 -18.38
CA ASN A 102 12.49 14.49 -16.94
C ASN A 102 13.05 13.14 -16.50
N ASP A 103 13.44 13.07 -15.25
CA ASP A 103 13.79 11.86 -14.53
C ASP A 103 12.64 11.45 -13.61
N LEU A 104 12.22 10.19 -13.69
CA LEU A 104 11.46 9.54 -12.62
C LEU A 104 12.45 8.94 -11.62
N ARG A 105 12.45 9.46 -10.38
CA ARG A 105 13.41 9.08 -9.33
C ARG A 105 12.69 8.34 -8.21
N TYR A 106 13.13 7.12 -7.93
CA TYR A 106 12.76 6.40 -6.72
C TYR A 106 13.70 6.79 -5.58
N ASN A 107 13.12 7.45 -4.58
CA ASN A 107 13.80 7.90 -3.37
C ASN A 107 13.38 7.04 -2.18
N ASP A 108 14.35 6.56 -1.40
CA ASP A 108 14.06 5.77 -0.18
C ASP A 108 15.16 5.95 0.87
N THR A 109 14.85 6.73 1.90
CA THR A 109 15.70 6.99 3.07
C THR A 109 16.15 5.72 3.79
N ARG A 110 15.29 4.68 3.82
CA ARG A 110 15.51 3.44 4.57
C ARG A 110 15.97 2.26 3.71
N LYS A 111 15.95 2.41 2.38
CA LYS A 111 16.41 1.40 1.40
C LYS A 111 15.67 0.07 1.51
N PHE A 112 14.39 0.11 1.89
CA PHE A 112 13.56 -1.09 2.04
C PHE A 112 12.79 -1.41 0.77
N GLY A 113 12.58 -0.43 -0.09
CA GLY A 113 11.97 -0.57 -1.40
C GLY A 113 12.50 -1.74 -2.19
N ARG A 114 11.62 -2.38 -2.95
CA ARG A 114 12.01 -3.46 -3.85
C ARG A 114 11.41 -3.24 -5.22
N MET A 115 12.19 -3.55 -6.24
CA MET A 115 11.77 -3.59 -7.64
C MET A 115 12.12 -4.93 -8.25
N MET A 116 11.24 -5.48 -9.08
CA MET A 116 11.43 -6.79 -9.71
C MET A 116 10.93 -6.74 -11.14
N LEU A 117 11.77 -7.14 -12.09
CA LEU A 117 11.38 -7.36 -13.48
C LEU A 117 10.47 -8.59 -13.55
N VAL A 118 9.38 -8.50 -14.31
CA VAL A 118 8.40 -9.57 -14.46
C VAL A 118 7.87 -9.61 -15.89
N ASP A 119 7.28 -10.75 -16.25
CA ASP A 119 6.52 -10.91 -17.47
C ASP A 119 5.24 -10.04 -17.44
N LYS A 120 5.01 -9.22 -18.47
CA LYS A 120 3.90 -8.27 -18.52
C LYS A 120 2.52 -8.94 -18.61
N ASP A 121 2.46 -10.16 -19.12
CA ASP A 121 1.20 -10.87 -19.36
C ASP A 121 0.84 -11.80 -18.19
N ASN A 122 1.81 -12.12 -17.32
CA ASN A 122 1.66 -13.10 -16.24
C ASN A 122 2.02 -12.58 -14.83
N TYR A 123 2.37 -11.30 -14.66
CA TYR A 123 2.88 -10.77 -13.37
C TYR A 123 1.96 -11.04 -12.16
N ARG A 124 0.64 -11.11 -12.34
CA ARG A 124 -0.31 -11.35 -11.24
C ARG A 124 -0.20 -12.76 -10.65
N HIS A 125 0.28 -13.73 -11.42
CA HIS A 125 0.41 -15.12 -11.02
C HIS A 125 1.81 -15.47 -10.48
N LEU A 126 2.73 -14.51 -10.47
CA LEU A 126 4.08 -14.66 -9.94
C LEU A 126 4.22 -14.04 -8.54
N PRO A 127 5.09 -14.58 -7.66
CA PRO A 127 5.45 -13.91 -6.43
C PRO A 127 6.09 -12.53 -6.73
N PRO A 128 5.84 -11.50 -5.91
CA PRO A 128 5.12 -11.55 -4.64
C PRO A 128 3.59 -11.50 -4.77
N LEU A 129 3.04 -11.18 -5.94
CA LEU A 129 1.61 -10.89 -6.10
C LEU A 129 0.72 -12.14 -5.95
N SER A 130 1.17 -13.30 -6.43
CA SER A 130 0.41 -14.56 -6.30
C SER A 130 0.21 -15.04 -4.86
N LYS A 131 0.95 -14.48 -3.90
CA LYS A 131 0.81 -14.78 -2.47
C LYS A 131 -0.18 -13.86 -1.75
N LEU A 132 -0.68 -12.83 -2.44
CA LEU A 132 -1.60 -11.86 -1.86
C LEU A 132 -3.04 -12.38 -1.92
N GLY A 133 -3.80 -12.05 -0.88
CA GLY A 133 -5.25 -12.24 -0.85
C GLY A 133 -5.96 -11.25 -1.76
N GLN A 134 -7.29 -11.30 -1.75
CA GLN A 134 -8.12 -10.40 -2.55
C GLN A 134 -8.10 -8.99 -1.95
N GLU A 135 -8.29 -7.98 -2.79
CA GLU A 135 -8.56 -6.62 -2.32
C GLU A 135 -9.98 -6.55 -1.76
N PRO A 136 -10.26 -5.74 -0.72
CA PRO A 136 -11.59 -5.63 -0.13
C PRO A 136 -12.70 -5.34 -1.14
N GLN A 137 -12.40 -4.58 -2.21
CA GLN A 137 -13.36 -4.26 -3.28
C GLN A 137 -13.83 -5.49 -4.08
N ASN A 138 -12.99 -6.52 -4.16
CA ASN A 138 -13.22 -7.74 -4.95
C ASN A 138 -13.40 -9.00 -4.07
N ALA A 139 -13.33 -8.82 -2.76
CA ALA A 139 -13.29 -9.92 -1.80
C ALA A 139 -14.60 -10.71 -1.77
N GLN A 140 -14.52 -12.03 -1.98
CA GLN A 140 -15.66 -12.94 -1.84
C GLN A 140 -15.78 -13.45 -0.40
N PHE A 141 -17.01 -13.53 0.09
CA PHE A 141 -17.29 -13.91 1.48
C PHE A 141 -16.67 -15.26 1.84
N GLU A 142 -16.84 -16.27 0.99
CA GLU A 142 -16.42 -17.65 1.22
C GLU A 142 -14.89 -17.75 1.39
N ASP A 143 -14.15 -17.02 0.57
CA ASP A 143 -12.68 -17.01 0.57
C ASP A 143 -12.09 -16.36 1.82
N ILE A 144 -12.78 -15.36 2.36
CA ILE A 144 -12.35 -14.61 3.55
C ILE A 144 -12.82 -15.30 4.83
N TYR A 145 -14.05 -15.82 4.86
CA TYR A 145 -14.65 -16.46 6.03
C TYR A 145 -13.83 -17.64 6.53
N GLU A 146 -13.43 -18.55 5.64
CA GLU A 146 -12.64 -19.72 6.04
C GLU A 146 -11.29 -19.33 6.65
N LYS A 147 -10.61 -18.34 6.07
CA LYS A 147 -9.31 -17.86 6.56
C LYS A 147 -9.42 -17.21 7.96
N ILE A 148 -10.47 -16.43 8.19
CA ILE A 148 -10.69 -15.76 9.48
C ILE A 148 -11.17 -16.75 10.54
N HIS A 149 -12.13 -17.61 10.20
CA HIS A 149 -12.80 -18.48 11.16
C HIS A 149 -11.89 -19.61 11.68
N ARG A 150 -10.92 -20.05 10.88
CA ARG A 150 -9.93 -21.06 11.31
C ARG A 150 -8.85 -20.48 12.25
N SER A 151 -8.71 -19.16 12.33
CA SER A 151 -7.61 -18.54 13.06
C SER A 151 -7.97 -18.15 14.49
N SER A 152 -7.11 -18.52 15.45
CA SER A 152 -7.18 -18.02 16.82
C SER A 152 -6.50 -16.67 17.02
N LEU A 153 -5.91 -16.09 15.96
CA LEU A 153 -5.23 -14.81 16.04
C LEU A 153 -6.22 -13.65 16.23
N PRO A 154 -5.77 -12.54 16.85
CA PRO A 154 -6.51 -11.29 16.89
C PRO A 154 -6.95 -10.80 15.51
N ILE A 155 -8.15 -10.21 15.41
CA ILE A 155 -8.72 -9.72 14.15
C ILE A 155 -7.85 -8.66 13.50
N LYS A 156 -7.24 -7.77 14.30
CA LYS A 156 -6.31 -6.78 13.76
C LYS A 156 -5.07 -7.46 13.15
N THR A 157 -4.57 -8.54 13.75
CA THR A 157 -3.45 -9.29 13.17
C THR A 157 -3.85 -9.92 11.83
N LEU A 158 -5.08 -10.42 11.71
CA LEU A 158 -5.60 -10.99 10.47
C LEU A 158 -5.80 -9.93 9.38
N LEU A 159 -6.29 -8.74 9.72
CA LEU A 159 -6.40 -7.61 8.79
C LEU A 159 -5.04 -7.14 8.23
N LEU A 160 -3.95 -7.39 8.96
CA LEU A 160 -2.60 -7.07 8.51
C LEU A 160 -1.96 -8.18 7.66
N ASP A 161 -2.55 -9.37 7.64
CA ASP A 161 -2.09 -10.49 6.83
C ASP A 161 -2.51 -10.27 5.38
N GLN A 162 -1.52 -9.91 4.54
CA GLN A 162 -1.76 -9.60 3.13
C GLN A 162 -2.22 -10.81 2.32
N SER A 163 -2.17 -12.04 2.86
CA SER A 163 -2.72 -13.26 2.22
C SER A 163 -4.22 -13.45 2.44
N ILE A 164 -4.81 -12.71 3.40
CA ILE A 164 -6.25 -12.73 3.68
C ILE A 164 -6.92 -11.61 2.88
N LEU A 165 -6.66 -10.36 3.25
CA LEU A 165 -7.10 -9.15 2.55
C LEU A 165 -5.86 -8.29 2.29
N THR A 166 -5.54 -8.07 1.02
CA THR A 166 -4.36 -7.28 0.66
C THR A 166 -4.66 -5.79 0.68
N GLY A 167 -3.65 -4.98 0.96
CA GLY A 167 -3.78 -3.52 0.91
C GLY A 167 -4.03 -2.85 2.25
N ILE A 168 -4.60 -3.55 3.23
CA ILE A 168 -4.83 -3.03 4.58
C ILE A 168 -3.51 -3.03 5.37
N GLY A 169 -3.12 -1.91 5.95
CA GLY A 169 -1.99 -1.81 6.87
C GLY A 169 -2.42 -1.33 8.26
N ASN A 170 -1.49 -0.74 8.99
CA ASN A 170 -1.69 -0.47 10.41
C ASN A 170 -2.72 0.65 10.65
N ILE A 171 -2.76 1.68 9.80
CA ILE A 171 -3.71 2.78 9.93
C ILE A 171 -5.12 2.22 9.72
N TYR A 172 -5.39 1.71 8.52
CA TYR A 172 -6.72 1.28 8.13
C TYR A 172 -7.21 0.08 8.96
N ALA A 173 -6.33 -0.82 9.43
CA ALA A 173 -6.75 -1.90 10.34
C ALA A 173 -7.27 -1.38 11.69
N ASN A 174 -6.74 -0.26 12.22
CA ASN A 174 -7.29 0.34 13.44
C ASN A 174 -8.67 0.97 13.16
N GLU A 175 -8.77 1.75 12.07
CA GLU A 175 -10.02 2.41 11.65
C GLU A 175 -11.14 1.39 11.37
N ILE A 176 -10.85 0.32 10.65
CA ILE A 176 -11.80 -0.77 10.38
C ILE A 176 -12.29 -1.39 11.70
N CYS A 177 -11.38 -1.72 12.63
CA CYS A 177 -11.79 -2.28 13.93
C CYS A 177 -12.66 -1.29 14.72
N PHE A 178 -12.35 0.01 14.65
CA PHE A 178 -13.13 1.06 15.33
C PHE A 178 -14.52 1.21 14.74
N ARG A 179 -14.63 1.31 13.42
CA ARG A 179 -15.91 1.47 12.71
C ARG A 179 -16.82 0.26 12.90
N MET A 180 -16.24 -0.94 12.94
CA MET A 180 -16.95 -2.18 13.33
C MET A 180 -17.29 -2.29 14.82
N ARG A 181 -16.86 -1.33 15.66
CA ARG A 181 -16.97 -1.37 17.13
C ARG A 181 -16.41 -2.68 17.72
N MET A 182 -15.33 -3.19 17.13
CA MET A 182 -14.71 -4.47 17.48
C MET A 182 -13.40 -4.25 18.23
N ASP A 183 -13.20 -4.92 19.38
CA ASP A 183 -11.88 -4.91 20.04
C ASP A 183 -10.85 -5.56 19.10
N PRO A 184 -9.71 -4.90 18.80
CA PRO A 184 -8.71 -5.42 17.86
C PRO A 184 -8.09 -6.75 18.30
N ARG A 185 -8.25 -7.14 19.58
CA ARG A 185 -7.81 -8.42 20.16
C ARG A 185 -8.85 -9.54 20.04
N THR A 186 -10.03 -9.27 19.47
CA THR A 186 -11.06 -10.29 19.22
C THR A 186 -10.48 -11.38 18.34
N ARG A 187 -10.62 -12.65 18.71
CA ARG A 187 -10.08 -13.78 17.93
C ARG A 187 -10.91 -14.01 16.66
N GLY A 188 -10.25 -14.22 15.51
CA GLY A 188 -10.92 -14.47 14.22
C GLY A 188 -11.99 -15.56 14.28
N LYS A 189 -11.68 -16.70 14.89
CA LYS A 189 -12.59 -17.83 15.09
C LYS A 189 -13.88 -17.54 15.87
N ARG A 190 -13.98 -16.37 16.53
CA ARG A 190 -15.18 -15.95 17.26
C ARG A 190 -16.11 -15.04 16.44
N LEU A 191 -15.69 -14.62 15.26
CA LEU A 191 -16.56 -13.84 14.38
C LEU A 191 -17.62 -14.76 13.78
N SER A 192 -18.88 -14.35 13.89
CA SER A 192 -19.98 -14.97 13.16
C SER A 192 -19.86 -14.66 11.67
N LYS A 193 -20.54 -15.45 10.81
CA LYS A 193 -20.64 -15.20 9.37
C LYS A 193 -21.04 -13.74 9.07
N LYS A 194 -22.07 -13.24 9.75
CA LYS A 194 -22.53 -11.84 9.63
C LYS A 194 -21.41 -10.83 9.94
N ARG A 195 -20.61 -11.08 10.98
CA ARG A 195 -19.50 -10.19 11.36
C ARG A 195 -18.33 -10.25 10.38
N VAL A 196 -18.13 -11.37 9.68
CA VAL A 196 -17.13 -11.43 8.62
C VAL A 196 -17.59 -10.69 7.37
N GLN A 197 -18.86 -10.82 6.98
CA GLN A 197 -19.41 -10.04 5.87
C GLN A 197 -19.29 -8.53 6.16
N GLU A 198 -19.73 -8.11 7.35
CA GLU A 198 -19.58 -6.71 7.80
C GLU A 198 -18.11 -6.24 7.79
N LEU A 199 -17.15 -7.13 8.09
CA LEU A 199 -15.73 -6.78 8.03
C LEU A 199 -15.27 -6.51 6.60
N ILE A 200 -15.73 -7.28 5.63
CA ILE A 200 -15.43 -7.05 4.21
C ILE A 200 -16.02 -5.72 3.76
N ASP A 201 -17.31 -5.50 4.06
CA ASP A 201 -18.04 -4.29 3.66
C ASP A 201 -17.39 -3.02 4.25
N ILE A 202 -17.12 -3.02 5.56
CA ILE A 202 -16.48 -1.88 6.24
C ILE A 202 -15.03 -1.68 5.76
N SER A 203 -14.30 -2.76 5.45
CA SER A 203 -12.96 -2.64 4.88
C SER A 203 -13.00 -1.95 3.51
N LYS A 204 -13.98 -2.28 2.67
CA LYS A 204 -14.21 -1.62 1.39
C LYS A 204 -14.53 -0.13 1.59
N GLU A 205 -15.52 0.19 2.44
CA GLU A 205 -15.92 1.57 2.71
C GLU A 205 -14.75 2.44 3.20
N VAL A 206 -14.00 1.98 4.21
CA VAL A 206 -12.86 2.73 4.76
C VAL A 206 -11.78 2.97 3.71
N LEU A 207 -11.46 1.97 2.89
CA LEU A 207 -10.44 2.14 1.84
C LEU A 207 -10.93 3.01 0.69
N ASP A 208 -12.19 2.91 0.29
CA ASP A 208 -12.77 3.73 -0.78
C ASP A 208 -12.84 5.21 -0.36
N GLU A 209 -13.24 5.50 0.89
CA GLU A 209 -13.20 6.85 1.48
C GLU A 209 -11.77 7.41 1.49
N ALA A 210 -10.80 6.58 1.89
CA ALA A 210 -9.40 6.97 1.92
C ALA A 210 -8.86 7.25 0.51
N ILE A 211 -9.15 6.39 -0.47
CA ILE A 211 -8.75 6.60 -1.88
C ILE A 211 -9.37 7.90 -2.41
N ALA A 212 -10.64 8.17 -2.13
CA ALA A 212 -11.32 9.38 -2.58
C ALA A 212 -10.66 10.67 -2.06
N GLN A 213 -10.00 10.59 -0.90
CA GLN A 213 -9.30 11.71 -0.26
C GLN A 213 -7.79 11.73 -0.54
N GLY A 214 -7.30 10.87 -1.44
CA GLY A 214 -5.89 10.77 -1.77
C GLY A 214 -5.05 10.03 -0.72
N GLY A 215 -5.67 9.31 0.21
CA GLY A 215 -5.03 8.62 1.33
C GLY A 215 -4.72 9.54 2.51
N THR A 216 -4.00 9.03 3.49
CA THR A 216 -3.39 9.83 4.55
C THR A 216 -2.17 10.58 4.02
N THR A 217 -1.80 11.71 4.63
CA THR A 217 -0.56 12.39 4.24
C THR A 217 0.63 11.47 4.52
N ILE A 218 1.12 10.81 3.48
CA ILE A 218 2.43 10.19 3.42
C ILE A 218 3.11 10.87 2.24
N HIS A 219 4.27 11.49 2.47
CA HIS A 219 5.08 12.20 1.46
C HIS A 219 5.66 11.25 0.41
N SER A 220 4.82 10.43 -0.23
CA SER A 220 5.22 9.37 -1.15
C SER A 220 5.27 9.81 -2.61
N PHE A 221 4.84 11.03 -2.91
CA PHE A 221 5.01 11.67 -4.20
C PHE A 221 5.13 13.20 -4.06
N ASP A 222 6.28 13.78 -4.40
CA ASP A 222 6.54 15.22 -4.24
C ASP A 222 6.39 16.04 -5.54
N ALA A 223 5.93 15.43 -6.66
CA ALA A 223 5.58 16.22 -7.84
C ALA A 223 4.19 16.84 -7.61
N ASN A 224 4.18 18.12 -7.19
CA ASN A 224 3.03 19.00 -6.94
C ASN A 224 2.36 18.96 -5.56
N GLY A 225 3.00 18.42 -4.51
CA GLY A 225 2.48 18.58 -3.15
C GLY A 225 1.08 18.01 -2.93
N ILE A 226 0.77 16.86 -3.54
CA ILE A 226 -0.51 16.17 -3.31
C ILE A 226 -0.49 15.63 -1.88
N HIS A 227 -1.06 16.40 -0.96
CA HIS A 227 -1.27 16.01 0.43
C HIS A 227 -2.58 15.22 0.54
N GLY A 228 -2.49 13.95 0.95
CA GLY A 228 -3.67 13.15 1.27
C GLY A 228 -4.39 13.73 2.48
N LEU A 229 -5.69 14.01 2.34
CA LEU A 229 -6.48 14.70 3.38
C LEU A 229 -7.06 13.74 4.43
N PHE A 230 -6.96 12.42 4.23
CA PHE A 230 -7.62 11.44 5.09
C PHE A 230 -7.09 11.43 6.53
N GLN A 231 -5.87 11.95 6.78
CA GLN A 231 -5.33 12.03 8.14
C GLN A 231 -6.24 12.88 9.08
N VAL A 232 -6.99 13.83 8.52
CA VAL A 232 -7.93 14.68 9.26
C VAL A 232 -9.20 13.92 9.67
N GLN A 233 -9.48 12.78 9.04
CA GLN A 233 -10.68 11.97 9.29
C GLN A 233 -10.42 10.68 10.07
N LEU A 234 -9.21 10.48 10.60
CA LEU A 234 -8.89 9.31 11.42
C LEU A 234 -9.68 9.36 12.73
N ASP A 235 -10.49 8.35 13.00
CA ASP A 235 -11.30 8.27 14.20
C ASP A 235 -10.51 7.77 15.41
N VAL A 236 -9.50 6.92 15.20
CA VAL A 236 -8.81 6.25 16.30
C VAL A 236 -7.29 6.22 16.16
N HIS A 237 -6.74 6.12 14.96
CA HIS A 237 -5.31 6.00 14.75
C HIS A 237 -4.59 7.28 15.16
N GLU A 238 -3.68 7.18 16.12
CA GLU A 238 -2.94 8.31 16.69
C GLU A 238 -3.80 9.42 17.32
N GLN A 239 -5.10 9.16 17.50
CA GLN A 239 -6.01 10.05 18.20
C GLN A 239 -5.88 9.88 19.73
N LYS A 240 -6.24 10.94 20.46
CA LYS A 240 -6.23 10.94 21.93
C LYS A 240 -7.61 10.67 22.53
N THR A 241 -8.67 11.15 21.88
CA THR A 241 -10.05 11.08 22.36
C THR A 241 -10.95 10.43 21.30
N CYS A 242 -11.93 9.65 21.74
CA CYS A 242 -12.88 8.98 20.85
C CYS A 242 -13.87 9.98 20.25
N SER A 243 -13.98 10.02 18.93
CA SER A 243 -14.93 10.87 18.19
C SER A 243 -16.41 10.57 18.52
N ILE A 244 -16.71 9.34 18.97
CA ILE A 244 -18.09 8.89 19.24
C ILE A 244 -18.51 9.12 20.70
N CYS A 245 -17.65 8.83 21.68
CA CYS A 245 -18.04 8.82 23.10
C CYS A 245 -17.18 9.70 24.01
N GLY A 246 -16.17 10.40 23.48
CA GLY A 246 -15.31 11.30 24.23
C GLY A 246 -14.29 10.64 25.16
N SER A 247 -14.33 9.31 25.37
CA SER A 247 -13.34 8.62 26.20
C SER A 247 -11.95 8.61 25.59
N ASP A 248 -10.90 8.47 26.41
CA ASP A 248 -9.53 8.33 25.94
C ASP A 248 -9.32 7.12 25.03
N ILE A 249 -8.60 7.33 23.93
CA ILE A 249 -8.11 6.27 23.05
C ILE A 249 -6.90 5.61 23.71
N LYS A 250 -6.93 4.28 23.78
CA LYS A 250 -5.83 3.48 24.32
C LYS A 250 -4.92 3.00 23.21
N LYS A 251 -3.61 3.13 23.43
CA LYS A 251 -2.57 2.51 22.61
C LYS A 251 -2.03 1.26 23.29
N ILE A 252 -2.04 0.14 22.59
CA ILE A 252 -1.38 -1.10 22.99
C ILE A 252 -0.47 -1.61 21.88
N THR A 253 0.44 -2.53 22.21
CA THR A 253 1.22 -3.27 21.23
C THR A 253 0.56 -4.61 20.97
N LEU A 254 0.21 -4.90 19.72
CA LEU A 254 -0.37 -6.18 19.30
C LEU A 254 0.48 -6.76 18.18
N ASN A 255 1.11 -7.90 18.41
CA ASN A 255 2.04 -8.56 17.49
C ASN A 255 3.11 -7.60 16.91
N GLY A 256 3.72 -6.78 17.77
CA GLY A 256 4.75 -5.80 17.38
C GLY A 256 4.21 -4.54 16.67
N ARG A 257 2.89 -4.34 16.60
CA ARG A 257 2.27 -3.17 15.94
C ARG A 257 1.50 -2.30 16.94
N GLY A 258 1.71 -0.98 16.85
CA GLY A 258 0.96 0.01 17.61
C GLY A 258 -0.53 -0.03 17.24
N THR A 259 -1.38 -0.24 18.23
CA THR A 259 -2.80 -0.49 18.10
C THR A 259 -3.59 0.49 18.93
N TYR A 260 -4.41 1.29 18.25
CA TYR A 260 -5.23 2.33 18.84
C TYR A 260 -6.67 1.85 18.86
N TYR A 261 -7.34 1.96 19.99
CA TYR A 261 -8.74 1.56 20.13
C TYR A 261 -9.44 2.34 21.25
N CYS A 262 -10.75 2.53 21.13
CA CYS A 262 -11.58 3.08 22.19
C CYS A 262 -12.09 1.95 23.10
N PRO A 263 -11.74 1.93 24.40
CA PRO A 263 -12.15 0.85 25.31
C PRO A 263 -13.66 0.83 25.59
N VAL A 264 -14.36 1.94 25.35
CA VAL A 264 -15.81 2.07 25.57
C VAL A 264 -16.60 1.59 24.36
N CYS A 265 -16.23 2.05 23.15
CA CYS A 265 -16.91 1.69 21.90
C CYS A 265 -16.54 0.28 21.42
N GLN A 266 -15.29 -0.14 21.61
CA GLN A 266 -14.77 -1.44 21.15
C GLN A 266 -14.65 -2.41 22.34
N LYS A 267 -15.80 -2.81 22.89
CA LYS A 267 -15.81 -3.70 24.05
C LYS A 267 -15.29 -5.09 23.70
N ARG A 268 -14.37 -5.60 24.54
CA ARG A 268 -13.91 -6.97 24.46
C ARG A 268 -15.04 -7.92 24.86
N ARG A 269 -15.53 -8.73 23.91
CA ARG A 269 -16.48 -9.81 24.20
C ARG A 269 -15.66 -11.09 24.47
N TYR A 270 -15.72 -11.57 25.71
CA TYR A 270 -15.06 -12.81 26.15
C TYR A 270 -15.74 -14.06 25.62
#